data_AF-A0ABD4ABA5-F1
#
_entry.id   AF-A0ABD4ABA5-F1
#
_cell.length_a   1.000
_cell.length_b   1.000
_cell.length_c   1.000
_cell.angle_alpha   90.00
_cell.angle_beta   90.00
_cell.angle_gamma   90.00
#
_symmetry.space_group_name_H-M   'P 1'
#
loop_
_entity.id
_entity.type
_entity.pdbx_description
1 polymer ?
#
loop_
_entity_poly.entity_id
_entity_poly.type
_entity_poly.pdbx_seq_one_letter_code
_entity_poly.pdbx_strand_id
1 'polypeptide(L)' 'MKIDENNGELTFLEWTPTMGNWPRDFVLDPTEEFLVATNEKTDNMTLFSRNKETGRLTLLQSNIKVPEPVCVKFL' A
#
# COMPACT_ATOMS: atom_id res chain seq x y z
N MET A 1 5.18 -7.94 -5.50
CA MET A 1 5.65 -8.70 -6.68
C MET A 1 6.87 -7.99 -7.23
N LYS A 2 7.77 -8.71 -7.92
CA LYS A 2 8.85 -8.16 -8.74
C LYS A 2 8.58 -8.51 -10.19
N ILE A 3 8.72 -7.56 -11.10
CA ILE A 3 8.55 -7.76 -12.53
C ILE A 3 9.89 -8.09 -13.20
N ASP A 4 9.89 -9.03 -14.13
CA ASP A 4 10.98 -9.19 -15.10
C ASP A 4 10.71 -8.27 -16.30
N GLU A 5 11.60 -7.32 -16.54
CA GLU A 5 11.47 -6.29 -17.57
C GLU A 5 11.51 -6.86 -19.01
N ASN A 6 12.01 -8.07 -19.21
CA ASN A 6 12.15 -8.65 -20.55
C ASN A 6 10.87 -9.36 -21.01
N ASN A 7 10.13 -9.97 -20.10
CA ASN A 7 8.96 -10.82 -20.43
C ASN A 7 7.69 -10.46 -19.64
N GLY A 8 7.76 -9.56 -18.66
CA GLY A 8 6.64 -9.12 -17.84
C GLY A 8 6.20 -10.12 -16.76
N GLU A 9 6.94 -11.21 -16.56
CA GLU A 9 6.60 -12.20 -15.53
C GLU A 9 6.72 -11.62 -14.13
N LEU A 10 5.79 -12.01 -13.26
CA LEU A 10 5.73 -11.54 -11.88
C LEU A 10 6.24 -12.63 -10.94
N THR A 11 7.29 -12.29 -10.20
CA THR A 11 7.76 -13.10 -9.08
C THR A 11 7.16 -12.61 -7.77
N PHE A 12 6.66 -13.55 -6.98
CA PHE A 12 6.18 -13.28 -5.63
C PHE A 12 7.28 -12.68 -4.74
N LEU A 13 6.94 -11.65 -3.94
CA LEU A 13 7.87 -11.04 -2.98
C LEU A 13 7.45 -11.34 -1.54
N GLU A 14 6.32 -10.79 -1.11
CA GLU A 14 5.81 -10.93 0.24
C GLU A 14 4.33 -10.54 0.31
N TRP A 15 3.70 -10.85 1.44
CA TRP A 15 2.41 -10.28 1.85
C TRP A 15 2.64 -9.30 3.00
N THR A 16 2.00 -8.13 2.93
CA THR A 16 2.06 -7.11 3.98
C THR A 16 0.65 -6.84 4.51
N PRO A 17 0.38 -7.04 5.81
CA PRO A 17 -0.92 -6.72 6.39
C PRO A 17 -1.22 -5.22 6.32
N THR A 18 -2.43 -4.84 5.89
CA THR A 18 -2.87 -3.43 5.81
C THR A 18 -3.36 -2.87 7.16
N MET A 19 -3.30 -3.68 8.22
CA MET A 19 -3.74 -3.33 9.58
C MET A 19 -5.21 -2.89 9.66
N GLY A 20 -6.06 -3.50 8.82
CA GLY A 20 -7.50 -3.27 8.79
C GLY A 20 -8.25 -4.41 8.08
N ASN A 21 -9.53 -4.19 7.82
CA ASN A 21 -10.39 -5.15 7.12
C ASN A 21 -10.91 -4.53 5.82
N TRP A 22 -10.95 -5.34 4.77
CA TRP A 22 -11.41 -4.96 3.44
C TRP A 22 -10.60 -3.78 2.86
N PRO A 23 -9.30 -4.01 2.55
CA PRO A 23 -8.48 -2.98 1.92
C PRO A 23 -9.05 -2.64 0.55
N ARG A 24 -9.63 -1.44 0.42
CA ARG A 24 -10.46 -1.07 -0.73
C ARG A 24 -9.67 -0.44 -1.84
N ASP A 25 -8.71 0.41 -1.48
CA ASP A 25 -7.84 1.12 -2.40
C ASP A 25 -6.45 1.36 -1.78
N PHE A 26 -5.43 1.52 -2.62
CA PHE A 26 -4.10 1.93 -2.21
C PHE A 26 -3.41 2.73 -3.32
N VAL A 27 -2.49 3.61 -2.93
CA VAL A 27 -1.74 4.42 -3.89
C VAL A 27 -0.31 4.66 -3.40
N LEU A 28 0.63 4.68 -4.33
CA LEU A 28 1.98 5.19 -4.08
C LEU A 28 1.94 6.71 -4.09
N ASP A 29 2.72 7.33 -3.21
CA ASP A 29 2.91 8.77 -3.28
C ASP A 29 3.72 9.16 -4.55
N PRO A 30 3.70 10.45 -4.96
CA PRO A 30 4.40 10.89 -6.17
C PRO A 30 5.91 10.63 -6.18
N THR A 31 6.57 10.52 -5.03
CA THR A 31 8.01 10.17 -4.97
C THR A 31 8.26 8.65 -5.02
N GLU A 32 7.19 7.88 -4.86
CA GLU A 32 7.13 6.43 -4.70
C GLU A 32 7.90 5.89 -3.49
N GLU A 33 8.14 6.74 -2.48
CA GLU A 33 8.79 6.37 -1.22
C GLU A 33 7.79 5.87 -0.19
N PHE A 34 6.51 6.16 -0.37
CA PHE A 34 5.43 5.82 0.55
C PHE A 34 4.26 5.16 -0.18
N LEU A 35 3.56 4.31 0.56
CA LEU A 35 2.30 3.70 0.12
C LEU A 35 1.23 3.98 1.17
N VAL A 36 0.07 4.44 0.70
CA VAL A 36 -1.11 4.64 1.52
C VAL A 36 -2.13 3.58 1.17
N ALA A 37 -2.59 2.81 2.16
CA ALA A 37 -3.65 1.82 2.02
C ALA A 37 -4.89 2.26 2.82
N THR A 38 -6.07 2.04 2.24
CA THR A 38 -7.37 2.34 2.85
C THR A 38 -8.11 1.05 3.18
N ASN A 39 -8.72 0.97 4.36
CA ASN A 39 -9.52 -0.19 4.77
C ASN A 39 -10.96 0.24 5.08
N GLU A 40 -11.89 -0.18 4.23
CA GLU A 40 -13.29 0.27 4.24
C GLU A 40 -14.02 -0.15 5.52
N LYS A 41 -13.87 -1.40 5.96
CA LYS A 41 -14.66 -1.96 7.07
C LYS A 41 -14.12 -1.63 8.47
N THR A 42 -12.89 -1.14 8.57
CA THR A 42 -12.27 -0.75 9.85
C THR A 42 -12.14 0.75 10.03
N ASP A 43 -12.65 1.54 9.09
CA ASP A 43 -12.61 3.00 9.10
C ASP A 43 -11.20 3.53 9.37
N ASN A 44 -10.20 2.94 8.70
CA ASN A 44 -8.82 3.35 8.88
C ASN A 44 -7.98 3.32 7.61
N MET A 45 -6.93 4.15 7.62
CA MET A 45 -5.84 4.16 6.66
C MET A 45 -4.53 3.74 7.34
N THR A 46 -3.62 3.23 6.52
CA THR A 46 -2.30 2.77 6.92
C THR A 46 -1.25 3.35 5.97
N LEU A 47 -0.17 3.86 6.54
CA LEU A 47 0.98 4.42 5.85
C LEU A 47 2.17 3.46 5.96
N PHE A 48 2.79 3.20 4.82
CA PHE A 48 4.02 2.41 4.69
C PHE A 48 5.12 3.26 4.05
N SER A 49 6.37 3.02 4.41
CA SER A 49 7.51 3.33 3.54
C SER A 49 7.76 2.17 2.58
N ARG A 50 8.23 2.49 1.38
CA ARG A 50 8.63 1.54 0.35
C ARG A 50 10.14 1.61 0.14
N ASN A 51 10.80 0.46 0.19
CA ASN A 51 12.17 0.35 -0.30
C ASN A 51 12.14 0.29 -1.84
N LYS A 52 12.67 1.32 -2.52
CA LYS A 52 12.58 1.46 -3.98
C LYS A 52 13.35 0.39 -4.76
N GLU A 53 14.41 -0.16 -4.17
CA GLU A 53 15.24 -1.19 -4.82
C GLU A 53 14.58 -2.57 -4.78
N THR A 54 13.93 -2.90 -3.66
CA THR A 54 13.37 -4.24 -3.42
C THR A 54 11.85 -4.31 -3.57
N GLY A 55 11.16 -3.16 -3.50
CA GLY A 55 9.70 -3.06 -3.46
C GLY A 55 9.06 -3.43 -2.12
N ARG A 56 9.85 -3.74 -1.09
CA ARG A 56 9.32 -4.14 0.24
C ARG A 56 8.70 -2.96 0.98
N LEU A 57 7.67 -3.25 1.77
CA LEU A 57 6.94 -2.25 2.55
C LEU A 57 7.27 -2.37 4.03
N THR A 58 7.47 -1.23 4.69
CA THR A 58 7.65 -1.14 6.15
C THR A 58 6.54 -0.28 6.73
N LEU A 59 5.84 -0.81 7.73
CA LEU A 59 4.76 -0.09 8.42
C LEU A 59 5.32 1.15 9.13
N LEU A 60 4.77 2.32 8.82
CA LEU A 60 5.10 3.57 9.53
C LEU A 60 4.01 3.96 10.52
N GLN A 61 2.75 3.90 10.07
CA GLN A 61 1.62 4.29 10.89
C GLN A 61 0.36 3.54 10.46
N SER A 62 -0.45 3.11 11.43
CA SER A 62 -1.76 2.49 11.21
C SER A 62 -2.83 3.21 12.03
N ASN A 63 -4.10 2.82 11.82
CA ASN A 63 -5.25 3.34 12.56
C ASN A 63 -5.48 4.85 12.37
N ILE A 64 -5.06 5.41 11.24
CA ILE A 64 -5.43 6.78 10.85
C ILE A 64 -6.92 6.75 10.55
N LYS A 65 -7.74 7.41 11.37
CA LYS A 65 -9.20 7.31 11.28
C LYS A 65 -9.73 8.09 10.08
N VAL A 66 -10.35 7.36 9.17
CA VAL A 66 -11.10 7.90 8.03
C VAL A 66 -12.32 7.00 7.88
N PRO A 67 -13.55 7.53 7.98
CA PRO A 67 -14.77 6.74 7.80
C PRO A 67 -14.91 6.23 6.36
N GLU A 68 -15.23 4.94 6.21
CA GLU A 68 -15.53 4.26 4.94
C GLU A 68 -14.62 4.67 3.76
N PRO A 69 -13.28 4.60 3.88
CA PRO A 69 -12.39 5.12 2.85
C PRO A 69 -12.36 4.16 1.67
N VAL A 70 -12.84 4.62 0.51
CA VAL A 70 -12.97 3.80 -0.70
C VAL A 70 -12.09 4.23 -1.86
N CYS A 71 -11.48 5.41 -1.79
CA CYS A 71 -10.58 5.93 -2.81
C CYS A 71 -9.52 6.83 -2.19
N VAL A 72 -8.26 6.69 -2.62
CA VAL A 72 -7.16 7.56 -2.22
C VAL A 72 -6.43 8.07 -3.45
N LYS A 73 -6.16 9.39 -3.48
CA LYS A 73 -5.51 10.05 -4.60
C LYS A 73 -4.62 11.20 -4.13
N PHE A 74 -3.42 11.29 -4.68
CA PHE A 74 -2.56 12.46 -4.59
C PHE A 74 -2.91 13.47 -5.70
N LEU A 75 -2.82 14.77 -5.39
CA LEU A 75 -3.12 15.87 -6.29
C LEU A 75 -1.91 16.27 -7.16
#